data_AF-A0A4P8GRY1-F1
#
_entry.id   AF-A0A4P8GRY1-F1
#
_cell.length_a   1.000
_cell.length_b   1.000
_cell.length_c   1.000
_cell.angle_alpha   90.00
_cell.angle_beta   90.00
_cell.angle_gamma   90.00
#
_symmetry.space_group_name_H-M   'P 1'
#
loop_
_entity.id
_entity.type
_entity.pdbx_description
1 polymer ?
#
loop_
_entity_poly.entity_id
_entity_poly.type
_entity_poly.pdbx_seq_one_letter_code
_entity_poly.pdbx_strand_id
1 'polypeptide(L)'
;MPTAFIPFTMRATVRDDHKRSFRTDIERLTSAHRGWAPLDVVKSTNTQALLRGAIPNSVHTATDASLARYLQGRLAADSDIHLDLTVSIER
;
A
#
# COMPACT_ATOMS: atom_id res chain seq x y z
N MET A 1 -16.78 17.85 10.44
CA MET A 1 -17.08 16.42 10.67
C MET A 1 -15.77 15.69 10.86
N PRO A 2 -15.64 14.74 11.79
CA PRO A 2 -14.45 13.89 11.85
C PRO A 2 -14.38 13.07 10.56
N THR A 3 -13.27 13.21 9.83
CA THR A 3 -12.97 12.36 8.68
C THR A 3 -12.77 10.95 9.20
N ALA A 4 -13.72 10.05 8.95
CA ALA A 4 -13.54 8.65 9.27
C ALA A 4 -12.36 8.10 8.45
N PHE A 5 -11.47 7.33 9.07
CA PHE A 5 -10.39 6.66 8.35
C PHE A 5 -10.79 5.21 8.11
N ILE A 6 -10.58 4.72 6.90
CA ILE A 6 -10.83 3.33 6.51
C ILE A 6 -9.50 2.57 6.59
N PRO A 7 -9.38 1.56 7.46
CA PRO A 7 -8.20 0.71 7.48
C PRO A 7 -8.18 -0.16 6.23
N PHE A 8 -6.98 -0.46 5.75
CA PHE A 8 -6.79 -1.42 4.67
C PHE A 8 -5.54 -2.25 4.92
N THR A 9 -5.53 -3.44 4.34
CA THR A 9 -4.37 -4.30 4.23
C THR A 9 -3.91 -4.29 2.78
N MET A 10 -2.62 -4.46 2.54
CA MET A 10 -2.05 -4.51 1.21
C MET A 10 -0.95 -5.56 1.18
N ARG A 11 -0.84 -6.27 0.06
CA ARG A 11 0.26 -7.20 -0.19
C ARG A 11 1.16 -6.65 -1.30
N ALA A 12 2.37 -6.28 -0.91
CA ALA A 12 3.46 -6.05 -1.84
C ALA A 12 4.13 -7.37 -2.19
N THR A 13 4.32 -7.64 -3.48
CA THR A 13 5.10 -8.78 -3.97
C THR A 13 6.21 -8.25 -4.88
N VAL A 14 7.41 -8.78 -4.75
CA VAL A 14 8.50 -8.40 -5.63
C VAL A 14 8.30 -8.99 -7.01
N ARG A 15 8.53 -8.21 -8.07
CA ARG A 15 8.71 -8.78 -9.41
C ARG A 15 9.98 -9.62 -9.42
N ASP A 16 9.98 -10.77 -10.09
CA ASP A 16 11.06 -11.77 -9.99
C ASP A 16 12.48 -11.20 -10.24
N ASP A 17 12.58 -10.16 -11.08
CA ASP A 17 13.84 -9.51 -11.46
C ASP A 17 14.38 -8.50 -10.41
N HIS A 18 13.62 -8.17 -9.36
CA HIS A 18 13.92 -7.06 -8.44
C HIS A 18 14.11 -7.46 -6.96
N LYS A 19 14.34 -8.76 -6.68
CA LYS A 19 14.52 -9.31 -5.31
C LYS A 19 15.56 -8.57 -4.46
N ARG A 20 16.61 -8.03 -5.07
CA ARG A 20 17.68 -7.31 -4.36
C ARG A 20 17.23 -5.97 -3.77
N SER A 21 16.25 -5.31 -4.40
CA SER A 21 15.75 -3.99 -3.98
C SER A 21 14.51 -4.07 -3.09
N PHE A 22 13.93 -5.27 -2.92
CA PHE A 22 12.67 -5.47 -2.20
C PHE A 22 12.64 -4.81 -0.81
N ARG A 23 13.67 -5.09 0.00
CA ARG A 23 13.74 -4.57 1.38
C ARG A 23 13.82 -3.05 1.38
N THR A 24 14.65 -2.47 0.52
CA THR A 24 14.82 -1.02 0.38
C THR A 24 13.54 -0.36 -0.10
N ASP A 25 12.82 -0.96 -1.04
CA ASP A 25 11.55 -0.43 -1.56
C ASP A 25 10.46 -0.48 -0.49
N ILE A 26 10.39 -1.55 0.32
CA ILE A 26 9.46 -1.63 1.45
C ILE A 26 9.77 -0.60 2.52
N GLU A 27 11.05 -0.45 2.89
CA GLU A 27 11.49 0.56 3.84
C GLU A 27 11.17 1.98 3.34
N ARG A 28 11.38 2.26 2.05
CA ARG A 28 10.98 3.52 1.41
C ARG A 28 9.47 3.70 1.44
N LEU A 29 8.70 2.65 1.19
CA LEU A 29 7.24 2.69 1.19
C LEU A 29 6.66 3.02 2.56
N THR A 30 7.30 2.59 3.66
CA THR A 30 6.87 2.91 5.03
C THR A 30 7.53 4.14 5.65
N SER A 31 8.73 4.51 5.21
CA SER A 31 9.43 5.72 5.70
C SER A 31 9.01 6.98 4.96
N ALA A 32 8.60 6.85 3.69
CA ALA A 32 8.01 7.95 2.95
C ALA A 32 6.74 8.35 3.69
N HIS A 33 6.72 9.57 4.23
CA HIS A 33 5.50 10.24 4.65
C HIS A 33 4.67 10.51 3.40
N ARG A 34 3.98 9.47 2.92
CA ARG A 34 3.06 9.61 1.80
C ARG A 34 1.93 10.46 2.31
N GLY A 35 1.85 11.70 1.83
CA GLY A 35 0.85 12.68 2.27
C GLY A 35 -0.61 12.22 2.09
N TRP A 36 -0.83 11.07 1.45
CA TRP A 36 -2.14 10.46 1.27
C TRP A 36 -2.46 9.30 2.25
N ALA A 37 -1.48 8.66 2.90
CA ALA A 37 -1.71 7.61 3.91
C ALA A 37 -0.47 7.22 4.72
N PRO A 38 -0.60 6.98 6.04
CA PRO A 38 0.38 6.18 6.80
C PRO A 38 0.36 4.72 6.34
N LEU A 39 1.54 4.10 6.25
CA LEU A 39 1.74 2.70 5.86
C LEU A 39 2.72 2.04 6.85
N ASP A 40 2.26 0.99 7.52
CA ASP A 40 3.02 0.20 8.48
C ASP A 40 3.26 -1.21 7.94
N VAL A 41 4.48 -1.74 8.11
CA VAL A 41 4.77 -3.14 7.78
C VAL A 41 4.23 -4.05 8.88
N VAL A 42 3.27 -4.90 8.55
CA VAL A 42 2.76 -5.93 9.47
C VAL A 42 3.65 -7.18 9.42
N LYS A 43 4.00 -7.61 8.21
CA LYS A 43 4.82 -8.80 7.97
C LYS A 43 5.65 -8.58 6.72
N SER A 44 6.92 -8.95 6.75
CA SER A 44 7.77 -8.93 5.56
C SER A 44 8.56 -10.22 5.44
N THR A 45 8.76 -10.65 4.21
CA THR A 45 9.57 -11.80 3.81
C THR A 45 10.55 -11.32 2.72
N ASN A 46 11.33 -12.21 2.13
CA ASN A 46 12.28 -11.81 1.08
C ASN A 46 11.60 -11.41 -0.25
N THR A 47 10.34 -11.80 -0.45
CA THR A 47 9.62 -11.59 -1.73
C THR A 47 8.25 -10.97 -1.56
N GLN A 48 7.71 -10.92 -0.34
CA GLN A 48 6.38 -10.40 -0.05
C GLN A 48 6.36 -9.62 1.25
N ALA A 49 5.57 -8.56 1.29
CA ALA A 49 5.28 -7.81 2.50
C ALA A 49 3.79 -7.49 2.60
N LEU A 50 3.28 -7.66 3.80
CA LEU A 50 1.97 -7.25 4.22
C LEU A 50 2.10 -5.89 4.89
N LEU A 51 1.36 -4.93 4.35
CA LEU A 51 1.34 -3.54 4.79
C LEU A 51 -0.08 -3.22 5.26
N ARG A 52 -0.18 -2.43 6.33
CA ARG A 52 -1.44 -1.91 6.83
C ARG A 52 -1.40 -0.41 6.79
N GLY A 53 -2.50 0.21 6.39
CA GLY A 53 -2.62 1.65 6.40
C GLY A 53 -4.04 2.09 6.71
N ALA A 54 -4.23 3.40 6.74
CA ALA A 54 -5.54 4.01 6.88
C ALA A 54 -5.64 5.23 5.97
N ILE A 55 -6.76 5.38 5.24
CA ILE A 55 -7.00 6.58 4.42
C ILE A 55 -8.30 7.28 4.80
N PRO A 56 -8.42 8.60 4.56
CA PRO A 56 -9.67 9.32 4.68
C PRO A 56 -10.81 8.67 3.91
N ASN A 57 -11.97 8.54 4.56
CA ASN A 57 -13.20 8.12 3.93
C ASN A 57 -13.60 9.14 2.86
N SER A 58 -13.80 8.65 1.64
CA SER A 58 -14.00 9.41 0.42
C SER A 58 -14.95 8.65 -0.49
N VAL A 59 -15.48 9.32 -1.52
CA VAL A 59 -16.25 8.67 -2.60
C VAL A 59 -15.52 7.47 -3.22
N HIS A 60 -14.18 7.47 -3.21
CA HIS A 60 -13.37 6.35 -3.70
C HIS A 60 -13.27 5.18 -2.70
N THR A 61 -13.63 5.38 -1.43
CA THR A 61 -13.59 4.37 -0.36
C THR A 61 -14.97 3.80 -0.03
N ALA A 62 -15.98 4.09 -0.86
CA ALA A 62 -17.35 3.64 -0.66
C ALA A 62 -17.50 2.11 -0.77
N THR A 63 -16.63 1.45 -1.52
CA THR A 63 -16.55 0.00 -1.60
C THR A 63 -15.11 -0.47 -1.52
N ASP A 64 -14.91 -1.68 -1.00
CA ASP A 64 -13.61 -2.32 -0.89
C ASP A 64 -12.91 -2.43 -2.27
N ALA A 65 -13.68 -2.68 -3.34
CA ALA A 65 -13.17 -2.74 -4.71
C ALA A 65 -12.73 -1.36 -5.24
N SER A 66 -13.53 -0.31 -5.01
CA SER A 66 -13.17 1.06 -5.37
C SER A 66 -11.93 1.53 -4.62
N LEU A 67 -11.85 1.19 -3.33
CA LEU A 67 -10.73 1.50 -2.45
C LEU A 67 -9.44 0.81 -2.95
N ALA A 68 -9.51 -0.49 -3.24
CA ALA A 68 -8.38 -1.23 -3.77
C ALA A 68 -7.87 -0.62 -5.08
N ARG A 69 -8.76 -0.28 -6.01
CA ARG A 69 -8.40 0.34 -7.29
C ARG A 69 -7.80 1.74 -7.11
N TYR A 70 -8.34 2.53 -6.19
CA TYR A 70 -7.82 3.86 -5.86
C TYR A 70 -6.39 3.77 -5.28
N LEU A 71 -6.17 2.86 -4.34
CA LEU A 71 -4.87 2.62 -3.72
C LEU A 71 -3.85 2.10 -4.73
N GLN A 72 -4.24 1.13 -5.58
CA GLN A 72 -3.39 0.65 -6.67
C GLN A 72 -2.98 1.78 -7.61
N GLY A 73 -3.92 2.65 -8.01
CA GLY A 73 -3.62 3.80 -8.85
C GLY A 73 -2.65 4.79 -8.21
N ARG A 74 -2.81 5.08 -6.91
CA ARG A 74 -1.89 5.96 -6.16
C ARG A 74 -0.48 5.40 -6.04
N LEU A 75 -0.36 4.09 -5.89
CA LEU A 75 0.93 3.40 -5.77
C LEU A 75 1.62 3.24 -7.12
N ALA A 76 0.86 2.93 -8.19
CA ALA A 76 1.40 2.85 -9.54
C ALA A 76 1.86 4.22 -10.07
N ALA A 77 1.24 5.31 -9.61
CA ALA A 77 1.68 6.67 -9.90
C ALA A 77 2.95 7.06 -9.12
N ASP A 78 3.37 6.24 -8.17
CA ASP A 78 4.56 6.51 -7.37
C ASP A 78 5.79 5.86 -8.01
N SER A 79 6.63 6.71 -8.60
CA SER A 79 7.80 6.30 -9.37
C SER A 79 8.94 5.72 -8.54
N ASP A 80 8.88 5.82 -7.20
CA ASP A 80 9.95 5.34 -6.33
C ASP A 80 9.82 3.86 -5.94
N ILE A 81 8.73 3.18 -6.34
CA ILE A 81 8.47 1.78 -5.98
C ILE A 81 8.51 0.87 -7.22
N HIS A 82 9.37 -0.15 -7.19
CA HIS A 82 9.48 -1.16 -8.25
C HIS A 82 8.74 -2.48 -7.92
N LEU A 83 7.90 -2.45 -6.88
CA LEU A 83 7.15 -3.60 -6.38
C LEU A 83 5.86 -3.82 -7.16
N ASP A 84 5.47 -5.08 -7.33
CA ASP A 84 4.14 -5.44 -7.81
C ASP A 84 3.18 -5.44 -6.62
N LEU A 85 2.40 -4.37 -6.50
CA LEU A 85 1.54 -4.12 -5.35
C LEU A 85 0.12 -4.58 -5.64
N THR A 86 -0.35 -5.59 -4.91
CA THR A 86 -1.76 -5.99 -4.92
C THR A 86 -2.42 -5.48 -3.64
N VAL A 87 -3.45 -4.65 -3.81
CA VAL A 87 -4.19 -4.10 -2.68
C VAL A 87 -5.42 -4.98 -2.44
N SER A 88 -5.58 -5.45 -1.21
CA SER A 88 -6.67 -6.33 -0.80
C SER A 88 -7.28 -5.78 0.49
N ILE A 89 -8.50 -5.27 0.42
CA ILE A 89 -9.16 -4.75 1.62
C ILE A 89 -9.64 -5.94 2.44
N GLU A 90 -8.88 -6.26 3.49
CA GLU A 90 -9.30 -7.20 4.51
C GLU A 90 -10.05 -6.43 5.60
N ARG A 91 -11.22 -6.95 6.00
CA ARG A 91 -12.05 -6.40 7.08
C ARG A 91 -11.87 -7.20 8.36
#